data_AF-A0A7H0HFZ1-F1
#
_entry.id   AF-A0A7H0HFZ1-F1
#
_cell.length_a   1.000
_cell.length_b   1.000
_cell.length_c   1.000
_cell.angle_alpha   90.00
_cell.angle_beta   90.00
_cell.angle_gamma   90.00
#
_symmetry.space_group_name_H-M   'P 1'
#
loop_
_entity.id
_entity.type
_entity.pdbx_description
1 polymer ?
#
loop_
_entity_poly.entity_id
_entity_poly.type
_entity_poly.pdbx_seq_one_letter_code
_entity_poly.pdbx_strand_id
1 'polypeptide(L)'
;MKKQAPQHTTATEARSGMAETGRKPTPLQAQALLAARRRCEDMGDSQAARDQMKREVLETPAELLPDLLTALSTVRITRADLLQPTTTDRKECNP
;
A
#
# COMPACT_ATOMS: atom_id res chain seq x y z
N MET A 1 -54.22 -27.93 -2.06
CA MET A 1 -53.34 -27.01 -2.84
C MET A 1 -52.23 -26.55 -1.91
N LYS A 2 -50.98 -26.65 -2.38
CA LYS A 2 -49.73 -26.40 -1.63
C LYS A 2 -49.36 -24.92 -1.75
N LYS A 3 -48.76 -24.31 -0.73
CA LYS A 3 -47.68 -23.28 -0.83
C LYS A 3 -47.06 -23.01 0.55
N GLN A 4 -45.74 -23.13 0.58
CA GLN A 4 -44.84 -23.22 1.73
C GLN A 4 -44.55 -21.85 2.39
N ALA A 5 -44.14 -21.92 3.66
CA ALA A 5 -43.56 -20.80 4.42
C ALA A 5 -42.26 -20.29 3.77
N PRO A 6 -41.96 -18.99 3.85
CA PRO A 6 -40.71 -18.45 3.33
C PRO A 6 -39.53 -18.94 4.18
N GLN A 7 -38.73 -19.82 3.60
CA GLN A 7 -37.41 -20.17 4.08
C GLN A 7 -36.51 -18.96 3.82
N HIS A 8 -36.23 -18.17 4.86
CA HIS A 8 -35.18 -17.16 4.77
C HIS A 8 -33.84 -17.89 4.67
N THR A 9 -33.26 -17.83 3.47
CA THR A 9 -31.90 -18.21 3.13
C THR A 9 -30.93 -17.65 4.17
N THR A 10 -30.36 -18.53 4.99
CA THR A 10 -29.15 -18.22 5.76
C THR A 10 -27.99 -18.12 4.77
N ALA A 11 -27.53 -16.90 4.53
CA ALA A 11 -26.28 -16.65 3.83
C ALA A 11 -25.13 -17.27 4.65
N THR A 12 -24.75 -18.49 4.24
CA THR A 12 -23.47 -19.10 4.59
C THR A 12 -22.46 -18.54 3.62
N GLU A 13 -21.65 -17.59 4.07
CA GLU A 13 -20.36 -17.11 3.52
C GLU A 13 -20.05 -15.83 4.31
N ALA A 14 -19.01 -15.71 5.14
CA ALA A 14 -17.66 -16.21 5.01
C ALA A 14 -17.17 -16.77 6.34
N ARG A 15 -16.55 -17.95 6.27
CA ARG A 15 -15.59 -18.40 7.28
C ARG A 15 -14.36 -17.50 7.17
N SER A 16 -14.44 -16.29 7.71
CA SER A 16 -13.23 -15.53 8.06
C SER A 16 -12.65 -16.19 9.29
N GLY A 17 -11.77 -17.16 9.05
CA GLY A 17 -11.05 -17.88 10.09
C GLY A 17 -10.40 -16.90 11.05
N MET A 18 -10.83 -16.96 12.31
CA MET A 18 -9.98 -16.62 13.44
C MET A 18 -8.65 -17.35 13.28
N ALA A 19 -7.56 -16.60 13.18
CA ALA A 19 -6.31 -16.80 13.91
C ALA A 19 -5.14 -16.24 13.10
N GLU A 20 -4.77 -14.98 13.32
CA GLU A 20 -3.42 -14.55 12.97
C GLU A 20 -2.83 -13.47 13.89
N THR A 21 -3.23 -13.46 15.16
CA THR A 21 -2.65 -12.58 16.20
C THR A 21 -1.28 -13.02 16.71
N GLY A 22 -0.44 -13.60 15.84
CA GLY A 22 0.91 -14.04 16.20
C GLY A 22 1.75 -14.67 15.09
N ARG A 23 1.35 -14.55 13.81
CA ARG A 23 2.13 -15.12 12.72
C ARG A 23 3.24 -14.16 12.34
N LYS A 24 4.45 -14.71 12.22
CA LYS A 24 5.60 -13.98 11.70
C LYS A 24 5.21 -13.41 10.32
N PRO A 25 5.58 -12.16 10.02
CA PRO A 25 5.20 -11.55 8.75
C PRO A 25 5.65 -12.44 7.60
N THR A 26 4.73 -12.67 6.66
CA THR A 26 5.07 -13.45 5.46
C THR A 26 6.20 -12.72 4.70
N PRO A 27 7.03 -13.42 3.91
CA PRO A 27 8.08 -12.77 3.14
C PRO A 27 7.57 -11.64 2.23
N LEU A 28 6.34 -11.78 1.73
CA LEU A 28 5.66 -10.76 0.92
C LEU A 28 5.28 -9.54 1.77
N GLN A 29 4.75 -9.75 2.98
CA GLN A 29 4.43 -8.68 3.91
C GLN A 29 5.67 -7.96 4.41
N ALA A 30 6.77 -8.67 4.66
CA ALA A 30 8.06 -8.06 5.01
C ALA A 30 8.57 -7.15 3.89
N GLN A 31 8.42 -7.55 2.63
CA GLN A 31 8.75 -6.70 1.49
C GLN A 31 7.84 -5.46 1.43
N ALA A 32 6.53 -5.63 1.63
CA ALA A 32 5.58 -4.51 1.64
C ALA A 32 5.92 -3.50 2.74
N LEU A 33 6.28 -3.97 3.94
CA LEU A 33 6.70 -3.13 5.06
C LEU A 33 7.98 -2.34 4.75
N LEU A 34 8.96 -2.98 4.10
CA LEU A 34 10.19 -2.31 3.68
C LEU A 34 9.93 -1.25 2.60
N ALA A 35 9.11 -1.57 1.61
CA ALA A 35 8.72 -0.62 0.56
C ALA A 35 7.96 0.58 1.15
N ALA A 36 7.02 0.33 2.06
CA ALA A 36 6.26 1.36 2.74
C ALA A 36 7.14 2.27 3.60
N ARG A 37 8.06 1.68 4.38
CA ARG A 37 9.02 2.45 5.17
C ARG A 37 9.88 3.35 4.28
N ARG A 38 10.42 2.79 3.20
CA ARG A 38 11.27 3.55 2.27
C ARG A 38 10.49 4.69 1.63
N ARG A 39 9.22 4.47 1.28
CA ARG A 39 8.33 5.51 0.76
C ARG A 39 8.16 6.67 1.74
N CYS A 40 7.90 6.36 3.00
CA CYS A 40 7.80 7.38 4.05
C CYS A 40 9.14 8.11 4.28
N GLU A 41 10.27 7.42 4.20
CA GLU A 41 11.59 8.05 4.26
C GLU A 41 11.85 9.01 3.09
N ASP A 42 11.51 8.57 1.87
CA ASP A 42 11.66 9.38 0.65
C ASP A 42 10.76 10.64 0.69
N MET A 43 9.57 10.54 1.28
CA MET A 43 8.64 11.66 1.47
C MET A 43 8.97 12.55 2.68
N GLY A 44 9.92 12.15 3.53
CA GLY A 44 10.23 12.88 4.77
C GLY A 44 9.14 12.76 5.84
N ASP A 45 8.30 11.73 5.76
CA ASP A 45 7.21 11.50 6.70
C ASP A 45 7.71 11.28 8.13
N SER A 46 6.91 11.78 9.07
CA SER A 46 7.16 11.65 10.51
C SER A 46 7.09 10.20 10.99
N GLN A 47 7.67 9.93 12.16
CA GLN A 47 7.64 8.60 12.77
C GLN A 47 6.20 8.09 12.98
N ALA A 48 5.27 8.97 13.37
CA ALA A 48 3.87 8.61 13.54
C ALA A 48 3.21 8.15 12.23
N ALA A 49 3.50 8.80 11.10
CA ALA A 49 3.01 8.39 9.79
C ALA A 49 3.59 7.03 9.37
N ARG A 50 4.86 6.76 9.68
CA ARG A 50 5.49 5.45 9.45
C ARG A 50 4.83 4.35 10.27
N ASP A 51 4.55 4.60 11.54
CA ASP A 51 3.89 3.64 12.43
C ASP A 51 2.42 3.40 12.05
N GLN A 52 1.75 4.41 11.49
CA GLN A 52 0.42 4.25 10.90
C GLN A 52 0.49 3.37 9.63
N MET A 53 1.38 3.71 8.69
CA MET A 53 1.58 2.95 7.45
C MET A 53 1.96 1.49 7.73
N LYS A 54 2.81 1.24 8.73
CA LYS A 54 3.16 -0.10 9.18
C LYS A 54 1.94 -0.90 9.61
N ARG A 55 1.01 -0.28 10.36
CA ARG A 55 -0.23 -0.93 10.80
C ARG A 55 -1.10 -1.29 9.61
N GLU A 56 -1.29 -0.36 8.68
CA GLU A 56 -2.09 -0.57 7.47
C GLU A 56 -1.54 -1.72 6.61
N VAL A 57 -0.22 -1.82 6.44
CA VAL A 57 0.41 -2.94 5.73
C VAL A 57 0.21 -4.28 6.46
N LEU A 58 0.20 -4.27 7.80
CA LEU A 58 -0.04 -5.48 8.60
C LEU A 58 -1.51 -5.92 8.55
N GLU A 59 -2.44 -4.97 8.45
CA GLU A 59 -3.88 -5.22 8.33
C GLU A 59 -4.30 -5.55 6.88
N THR A 60 -3.45 -5.26 5.90
CA THR A 60 -3.72 -5.55 4.49
C THR A 60 -3.80 -7.07 4.27
N PRO A 61 -4.88 -7.58 3.66
CA PRO A 61 -5.01 -8.99 3.36
C PRO A 61 -3.93 -9.44 2.36
N ALA A 62 -3.46 -10.68 2.51
CA ALA A 62 -2.33 -11.21 1.75
C ALA A 62 -2.53 -11.16 0.22
N GLU A 63 -3.78 -11.23 -0.24
CA GLU A 63 -4.13 -11.19 -1.66
C GLU A 63 -3.87 -9.83 -2.31
N LEU A 64 -3.88 -8.74 -1.53
CA LEU A 64 -3.66 -7.36 -2.01
C LEU A 64 -2.21 -6.88 -1.79
N LEU A 65 -1.38 -7.65 -1.10
CA LEU A 65 0.03 -7.30 -0.86
C LEU A 65 0.86 -7.13 -2.15
N PRO A 66 0.67 -7.91 -3.23
CA PRO A 66 1.38 -7.69 -4.50
C PRO A 66 1.02 -6.36 -5.16
N ASP A 67 -0.26 -6.00 -5.17
CA ASP A 67 -0.74 -4.72 -5.70
C ASP A 67 -0.24 -3.56 -4.85
N LEU A 68 -0.27 -3.69 -3.51
CA LEU A 68 0.27 -2.71 -2.58
C LEU A 68 1.77 -2.49 -2.81
N LEU A 69 2.54 -3.57 -2.97
CA LEU A 69 3.96 -3.51 -3.31
C LEU A 69 4.21 -2.77 -4.62
N THR A 70 3.38 -3.03 -5.62
CA THR A 70 3.44 -2.36 -6.92
C THR A 70 3.15 -0.87 -6.78
N ALA A 71 2.10 -0.49 -6.06
CA ALA A 71 1.75 0.90 -5.79
C ALA A 71 2.87 1.65 -5.05
N LEU A 72 3.46 1.03 -4.02
CA LEU A 72 4.57 1.61 -3.26
C LEU A 72 5.85 1.76 -4.09
N SER A 73 6.07 0.89 -5.09
CA SER A 73 7.29 0.86 -5.90
C SER A 73 7.23 1.70 -7.18
N THR A 74 6.03 1.96 -7.70
CA THR A 74 5.82 2.58 -9.03
C THR A 74 5.80 4.11 -9.00
N VAL A 75 5.53 4.76 -7.86
CA VAL A 75 5.56 6.22 -7.78
C VAL A 75 7.00 6.71 -7.60
N ARG A 76 7.84 6.50 -8.60
CA ARG A 76 9.22 7.01 -8.65
C ARG A 76 9.26 8.45 -9.15
N ILE A 77 8.72 9.40 -8.37
CA ILE A 77 9.28 10.75 -8.49
C ILE A 77 10.66 10.66 -7.84
N THR A 78 11.64 10.30 -8.66
CA THR A 78 13.02 10.19 -8.23
C THR A 78 13.44 11.60 -7.80
N ARG A 79 14.07 11.75 -6.63
CA ARG A 79 14.63 13.06 -6.22
C ARG A 79 15.57 13.64 -7.28
N ALA A 80 16.23 12.78 -8.06
CA ALA A 80 17.02 13.16 -9.24
C ALA A 80 16.18 13.82 -10.36
N ASP A 81 14.92 13.44 -10.49
CA ASP A 81 13.97 14.04 -11.44
C ASP A 81 13.50 15.42 -10.97
N LEU A 82 13.35 15.61 -9.66
CA LEU A 82 13.08 16.92 -9.04
C LEU A 82 14.31 17.85 -9.03
N LEU A 83 15.50 17.28 -9.16
CA LEU A 83 16.78 18.00 -9.21
C LEU A 83 17.29 18.15 -10.64
N GLN A 84 16.48 17.87 -11.68
CA GLN A 84 16.86 18.27 -13.03
C GLN A 84 17.19 19.77 -12.95
N PRO A 85 18.47 20.16 -13.17
CA PRO A 85 18.78 21.56 -13.23
C PRO A 85 17.98 22.07 -14.41
N THR A 86 16.99 22.91 -14.13
CA THR A 86 16.39 23.80 -15.11
C THR A 86 17.57 24.62 -15.63
N THR A 87 18.27 24.07 -16.62
CA THR A 87 19.12 24.82 -17.52
C THR A 87 18.12 25.70 -18.24
N THR A 88 17.85 26.81 -17.58
CA THR A 88 17.40 28.02 -18.23
C THR A 88 18.47 28.24 -19.27
N ASP A 89 18.22 27.74 -20.49
CA ASP A 89 18.79 28.28 -21.70
C ASP A 89 18.33 29.74 -21.71
N ARG A 90 19.03 30.56 -20.92
CA ARG A 90 19.03 31.99 -21.08
C ARG A 90 19.72 32.12 -22.42
N LYS A 91 18.91 32.05 -23.47
CA LYS A 91 19.28 32.53 -24.79
C LYS A 91 19.72 33.96 -24.54
N GLU A 92 21.03 34.13 -24.42
CA GLU A 92 21.69 35.42 -24.42
C GLU A 92 21.37 36.03 -25.78
N CYS A 93 20.25 36.76 -25.85
CA CYS A 93 20.12 37.81 -26.82
C CYS A 93 21.01 38.95 -26.32
N ASN A 94 22.27 38.90 -26.76
CA ASN A 94 23.23 39.99 -26.75
C ASN A 94 23.54 40.28 -28.23
N PRO A 95 23.88 41.51 -28.66
CA PRO A 95 23.90 42.81 -27.97
C PRO A 95 22.82 43.80 -28.43
#